data_AF-A0A2S6TIU4-F1
#
_entry.id   AF-A0A2S6TIU4-F1
#
_cell.length_a   1.000
_cell.length_b   1.000
_cell.length_c   1.000
_cell.angle_alpha   90.00
_cell.angle_beta   90.00
_cell.angle_gamma   90.00
#
_symmetry.space_group_name_H-M   'P 1'
#
loop_
_entity.id
_entity.type
_entity.pdbx_description
1 polymer ?
#
loop_
_entity_poly.entity_id
_entity_poly.type
_entity_poly.pdbx_seq_one_letter_code
_entity_poly.pdbx_strand_id
1 'polypeptide(L)' 'MAYWLMKSEPGAWSWDNQVKEGVAEWDGVRNHQASNNMKAMTKGDKAFFYHSVNEKRIVGIVSVVKE' A
#
# COMPACT_ATOMS: atom_id res chain seq x y z
N MET A 1 2.37 14.47 8.46
CA MET A 1 2.43 13.89 7.11
C MET A 1 3.72 13.11 7.00
N ALA A 2 3.60 11.79 7.15
CA ALA A 2 4.67 10.81 6.99
C ALA A 2 4.62 10.19 5.58
N TYR A 3 5.69 9.46 5.24
CA TYR A 3 5.84 8.77 3.97
C TYR A 3 6.12 7.29 4.20
N TRP A 4 5.49 6.45 3.38
CA TRP A 4 5.51 4.99 3.53
C TRP A 4 5.83 4.29 2.22
N LEU A 5 6.06 2.97 2.29
CA LEU A 5 6.15 2.09 1.12
C LEU A 5 5.32 0.84 1.40
N MET A 6 4.34 0.59 0.54
CA MET A 6 3.37 -0.49 0.65
C MET A 6 3.62 -1.50 -0.47
N LYS A 7 3.82 -2.77 -0.10
CA LYS A 7 4.19 -3.82 -1.05
C LYS A 7 2.97 -4.66 -1.42
N SER A 8 2.74 -4.83 -2.72
CA SER A 8 1.74 -5.75 -3.25
C SER A 8 2.37 -6.67 -4.29
N GLU A 9 1.91 -7.92 -4.37
CA GLU A 9 2.25 -8.78 -5.50
C GLU A 9 1.27 -8.52 -6.65
N PRO A 10 1.72 -8.26 -7.89
CA PRO A 10 0.82 -7.91 -8.99
C PRO A 10 -0.24 -8.97 -9.30
N GLY A 11 0.07 -10.25 -9.03
CA GLY A 11 -0.88 -11.35 -9.22
C GLY A 11 -2.02 -11.39 -8.20
N ALA A 12 -1.85 -10.75 -7.04
CA ALA A 12 -2.87 -10.66 -6.00
C ALA A 12 -3.62 -9.32 -6.08
N TRP A 13 -2.89 -8.20 -6.13
CA TRP A 13 -3.46 -6.86 -6.27
C TRP A 13 -2.49 -5.94 -7.03
N SER A 14 -2.79 -5.67 -8.29
CA SER A 14 -1.96 -4.84 -9.17
C SER A 14 -2.26 -3.34 -9.07
N TRP A 15 -1.36 -2.52 -9.60
CA TRP A 15 -1.62 -1.09 -9.79
C TRP A 15 -2.87 -0.82 -10.62
N ASP A 16 -3.13 -1.59 -11.67
CA ASP A 16 -4.32 -1.40 -12.50
C ASP A 16 -5.61 -1.71 -11.72
N ASN A 17 -5.57 -2.70 -10.80
CA ASN A 17 -6.68 -2.93 -9.88
C ASN A 17 -6.88 -1.72 -8.96
N GLN A 18 -5.80 -1.18 -8.39
CA GLN A 18 -5.86 -0.01 -7.52
C GLN A 18 -6.43 1.23 -8.23
N VAL A 19 -5.99 1.50 -9.45
CA VAL A 19 -6.49 2.64 -10.26
C VAL A 19 -7.97 2.47 -10.61
N LYS A 20 -8.39 1.24 -10.94
CA LYS A 20 -9.78 0.94 -11.28
C LYS A 20 -10.72 1.09 -10.07
N GLU A 21 -10.29 0.63 -8.90
CA GLU A 21 -11.09 0.67 -7.67
C GLU A 21 -11.07 2.08 -7.02
N GLY A 22 -9.95 2.80 -7.15
CA GLY A 22 -9.74 4.11 -6.54
C GLY A 22 -9.38 4.04 -5.06
N VAL A 23 -10.27 3.46 -4.24
CA VAL A 23 -10.05 3.25 -2.80
C VAL A 23 -10.24 1.78 -2.46
N ALA A 24 -9.23 1.18 -1.82
CA ALA A 24 -9.26 -0.21 -1.39
C ALA A 24 -8.74 -0.34 0.05
N GLU A 25 -9.23 -1.34 0.76
CA GLU A 25 -8.67 -1.74 2.06
C GLU A 25 -7.28 -2.35 1.87
N TRP A 26 -6.35 -2.05 2.79
CA TRP A 26 -5.03 -2.69 2.82
C TRP A 26 -5.02 -3.83 3.82
N ASP A 27 -5.42 -5.02 3.37
CA ASP A 27 -5.54 -6.21 4.20
C ASP A 27 -4.30 -7.13 4.11
N GLY A 28 -4.41 -8.35 4.64
CA GLY A 28 -3.40 -9.40 4.46
C GLY A 28 -2.07 -9.23 5.21
N VAL A 29 -1.88 -8.13 5.95
CA VAL A 29 -0.64 -7.87 6.70
C VAL A 29 -0.55 -8.75 7.95
N ARG A 30 0.31 -9.78 7.89
CA ARG A 30 0.55 -10.71 9.01
C ARG A 30 1.85 -10.45 9.78
N ASN A 31 2.68 -9.51 9.33
CA ASN A 31 3.91 -9.14 10.04
C ASN A 31 3.59 -8.11 11.14
N HIS A 32 4.00 -8.39 12.38
CA HIS A 32 3.71 -7.53 13.53
C HIS A 32 4.29 -6.10 13.38
N GLN A 33 5.52 -5.95 12.88
CA GLN A 33 6.12 -4.64 12.68
C GLN A 33 5.37 -3.85 11.59
N ALA A 34 5.02 -4.50 10.48
CA ALA A 34 4.24 -3.86 9.42
C ALA A 34 2.84 -3.46 9.92
N SER A 35 2.18 -4.30 10.72
CA SER A 35 0.91 -3.96 11.36
C SER A 35 1.03 -2.74 12.27
N ASN A 36 2.10 -2.65 13.08
CA ASN A 36 2.37 -1.47 13.91
C ASN A 36 2.63 -0.22 13.07
N ASN A 37 3.32 -0.34 11.93
CA ASN A 37 3.50 0.77 10.99
C ASN A 37 2.14 1.23 10.41
N MET A 38 1.25 0.31 10.03
CA MET A 38 -0.09 0.69 9.54
C MET A 38 -0.92 1.41 10.60
N LYS A 39 -0.84 0.98 11.86
CA LYS A 39 -1.51 1.66 12.99
C LYS A 39 -0.97 3.07 13.26
N ALA A 40 0.24 3.37 12.81
CA ALA A 40 0.87 4.69 12.93
C ALA A 40 0.59 5.60 11.72
N MET A 41 -0.03 5.07 10.66
CA MET A 41 -0.42 5.86 9.49
C MET A 41 -1.60 6.75 9.84
N THR A 42 -1.61 7.97 9.30
CA THR A 42 -2.71 8.92 9.48
C THR A 42 -3.27 9.38 8.13
N LYS A 43 -4.54 9.80 8.12
CA LYS A 43 -5.21 10.27 6.90
C LYS A 43 -4.40 11.41 6.25
N GLY A 44 -4.12 11.26 4.96
CA GLY A 44 -3.31 12.20 4.18
C GLY A 44 -1.84 11.83 4.05
N ASP A 45 -1.34 10.88 4.85
CA ASP A 45 0.00 10.31 4.63
C ASP A 45 0.10 9.68 3.24
N LYS A 46 1.29 9.74 2.63
CA LYS A 46 1.53 9.20 1.29
C LYS A 46 2.34 7.92 1.35
N ALA A 47 2.08 7.02 0.41
CA ALA A 47 2.85 5.78 0.28
C ALA A 47 3.20 5.50 -1.17
N PHE A 48 4.40 4.98 -1.39
CA PHE A 48 4.72 4.32 -2.65
C PHE A 48 4.00 2.98 -2.74
N PHE A 49 3.31 2.75 -3.86
CA PHE A 49 2.80 1.43 -4.22
C PHE A 49 3.91 0.67 -4.93
N TYR A 50 4.41 -0.37 -4.28
CA TYR A 50 5.56 -1.15 -4.73
C TYR A 50 5.11 -2.55 -5.13
N HIS A 51 5.27 -2.87 -6.42
CA HIS A 51 5.16 -4.25 -6.87
C HIS A 51 6.32 -5.07 -6.31
N SER A 52 6.03 -6.29 -5.85
CA SER A 52 7.00 -7.21 -5.24
C SER A 52 6.98 -8.60 -5.90
N VAL A 53 7.88 -9.48 -5.44
CA VAL A 53 8.11 -10.84 -5.96
C VAL A 53 8.64 -10.85 -7.40
N ASN A 54 7.78 -10.74 -8.40
CA ASN A 54 8.12 -10.91 -9.82
C ASN A 54 8.47 -9.60 -10.52
N GLU A 55 7.83 -8.50 -10.12
CA GLU A 55 8.10 -7.16 -10.61
C GLU A 55 8.47 -6.29 -9.42
N LYS A 56 9.69 -5.76 -9.35
CA LYS A 56 10.26 -5.14 -8.13
C LYS A 56 10.48 -3.64 -8.30
N ARG A 57 9.40 -2.88 -8.46
CA ARG A 57 9.47 -1.43 -8.69
C ARG A 57 8.30 -0.67 -8.07
N ILE A 58 8.53 0.62 -7.86
CA ILE A 58 7.46 1.57 -7.54
C ILE A 58 6.66 1.79 -8.83
N VAL A 59 5.34 1.66 -8.75
CA VAL A 59 4.42 1.80 -9.88
C VAL A 59 3.42 2.94 -9.69
N GLY A 60 3.34 3.50 -8.49
CA GLY A 60 2.46 4.62 -8.21
C GLY A 60 2.63 5.18 -6.80
N ILE A 61 1.82 6.19 -6.49
CA ILE A 61 1.71 6.81 -5.18
C ILE A 61 0.24 6.74 -4.77
N VAL A 62 0.00 6.32 -3.54
CA VAL A 62 -1.32 6.33 -2.89
C VAL A 62 -1.29 7.24 -1.66
N SER A 63 -2.46 7.56 -1.14
CA SER A 63 -2.60 8.25 0.14
C SER A 63 -3.52 7.48 1.08
N VAL A 64 -3.23 7.56 2.37
CA VAL A 64 -4.08 6.99 3.41
C VAL A 64 -5.37 7.81 3.50
N VAL A 65 -6.52 7.16 3.37
CA VAL A 65 -7.83 7.84 3.37
C VAL A 65 -8.67 7.55 4.61
N LYS A 66 -8.32 6.50 5.37
CA LYS A 66 -8.99 6.04 6.60
C LYS A 66 -7.98 5.35 7.52
N GLU A 67 -8.18 5.51 8.83
CA GLU A 67 -7.44 4.88 9.94
C GLU A 67 -8.29 3.79 10.61
#